data_AF-D4APQ8-F1
#
_entry.id   AF-D4APQ8-F1
#
_cell.length_a   1.000
_cell.length_b   1.000
_cell.length_c   1.000
_cell.angle_alpha   90.00
_cell.angle_beta   90.00
_cell.angle_gamma   90.00
#
_symmetry.space_group_name_H-M   'P 1'
#
loop_
_entity.id
_entity.type
_entity.pdbx_description
1 polymer ?
#
loop_
_entity_poly.entity_id
_entity_poly.type
_entity_poly.pdbx_seq_one_letter_code
_entity_poly.pdbx_strand_id
1 'polypeptide(L)'
;MDENMIQNGEHAIPWLLEPIISPTSIITAVTVLAALVFMLGFRSGINFEGLFDTLHIHWVSNKIRKTKELFQTKSQIQKQTDWIEEWEYLDKQREYLRQRDYFLRETFLDYAAKDKLDELDGLDNYGPKLWEDKLADSKARLWLIKQKHGDLAKSRPEGPKIRSWVIESDRIKRMVSKIGLPRYLAQEKFVKPCKENDGCCARDCGCCSKPRDVTPSGEVFYAHCTSLCLCCIRRRGFVRLVPTWRNIPGFVRLTGEDRIAQEARKYLPENPAVQPTGKEKEKETSSHQAQVQDFGETGDGSVDNKPL
;
A
#
# COMPACT_ATOMS: atom_id res chain seq x y z
N MET A 1 103.88 18.97 30.66
CA MET A 1 102.98 19.11 31.81
C MET A 1 102.01 20.21 31.41
N ASP A 2 101.03 19.86 30.56
CA ASP A 2 99.69 19.33 30.93
C ASP A 2 98.79 20.50 31.40
N GLU A 3 97.51 20.65 31.07
CA GLU A 3 96.48 19.78 30.49
C GLU A 3 95.17 20.61 30.31
N ASN A 4 94.29 20.16 29.41
CA ASN A 4 92.80 20.13 29.49
C ASN A 4 91.93 21.43 29.46
N MET A 5 91.07 21.58 28.43
CA MET A 5 89.61 21.21 28.34
C MET A 5 88.68 22.22 29.06
N ILE A 6 87.56 22.72 28.51
CA ILE A 6 86.33 22.03 28.09
C ILE A 6 85.50 22.91 27.13
N GLN A 7 84.88 22.29 26.11
CA GLN A 7 83.83 22.80 25.21
C GLN A 7 82.41 22.53 25.76
N ASN A 8 81.41 23.31 25.29
CA ASN A 8 80.04 22.92 24.86
C ASN A 8 79.10 24.14 25.03
N GLY A 9 78.33 24.63 24.07
CA GLY A 9 77.82 24.05 22.83
C GLY A 9 76.28 24.01 22.87
N GLU A 10 75.62 25.17 22.81
CA GLU A 10 74.15 25.26 22.76
C GLU A 10 73.64 24.75 21.40
N HIS A 11 72.87 23.65 21.42
CA HIS A 11 72.19 23.09 20.26
C HIS A 11 70.72 23.55 20.22
N ALA A 12 70.41 24.45 19.29
CA ALA A 12 69.03 24.73 18.90
C ALA A 12 68.53 23.64 17.93
N ILE A 13 67.41 23.01 18.29
CA ILE A 13 66.77 21.90 17.55
C ILE A 13 65.99 22.44 16.35
N PRO A 14 66.22 21.98 15.11
CA PRO A 14 65.41 22.36 13.95
C PRO A 14 64.30 21.34 13.69
N TRP A 15 63.04 21.67 14.05
CA TRP A 15 61.87 20.83 13.73
C TRP A 15 60.66 21.64 13.26
N LEU A 16 60.87 22.47 12.23
CA LEU A 16 59.80 23.02 11.40
C LEU A 16 60.15 22.80 9.93
N LEU A 17 60.15 21.55 9.49
CA LEU A 17 59.88 21.22 8.10
C LEU A 17 58.36 21.03 8.00
N GLU A 18 57.63 22.12 7.78
CA GLU A 18 56.32 21.97 7.17
C GLU A 18 56.54 21.34 5.79
N PRO A 19 55.96 20.17 5.49
CA PRO A 19 56.03 19.65 4.14
C PRO A 19 55.25 20.64 3.28
N ILE A 20 55.98 21.40 2.44
CA ILE A 20 55.39 22.21 1.38
C ILE A 20 54.82 21.21 0.37
N ILE A 21 53.64 20.68 0.67
CA ILE A 21 52.86 19.91 -0.28
C ILE A 21 52.35 20.95 -1.28
N SER A 22 53.09 21.11 -2.38
CA SER A 22 52.69 21.98 -3.47
C SER A 22 51.23 21.71 -3.85
N PRO A 23 50.39 22.73 -4.05
CA PRO A 23 49.02 22.54 -4.53
C PRO A 23 48.96 21.68 -5.80
N THR A 24 49.99 21.74 -6.65
CA THR A 24 50.11 20.93 -7.86
C THR A 24 50.34 19.44 -7.59
N SER A 25 50.98 19.07 -6.47
CA SER A 25 51.18 17.65 -6.11
C SER A 25 49.91 17.01 -5.54
N ILE A 26 49.08 17.79 -4.86
CA ILE A 26 47.73 17.35 -4.40
C ILE A 26 46.81 17.18 -5.61
N ILE A 27 46.80 18.15 -6.53
CA ILE A 27 45.96 18.08 -7.74
C ILE A 27 46.37 16.90 -8.63
N THR A 28 47.68 16.65 -8.81
CA THR A 28 48.17 15.49 -9.57
C THR A 28 47.87 14.18 -8.85
N ALA A 29 48.02 14.09 -7.53
CA ALA A 29 47.65 12.90 -6.77
C ALA A 29 46.15 12.59 -6.86
N VAL A 30 45.28 13.60 -6.74
CA VAL A 30 43.82 13.44 -6.86
C VAL A 30 43.41 13.03 -8.27
N THR A 31 44.01 13.63 -9.30
CA THR A 31 43.71 13.28 -10.70
C THR A 31 44.21 11.88 -11.08
N VAL A 32 45.39 11.47 -10.60
CA VAL A 32 45.92 10.12 -10.80
C VAL A 32 45.07 9.09 -10.04
N LEU A 33 44.65 9.38 -8.81
CA LEU A 33 43.75 8.51 -8.06
C LEU A 33 42.39 8.38 -8.76
N ALA A 34 41.83 9.48 -9.26
CA ALA A 34 40.60 9.48 -10.02
C ALA A 34 40.74 8.67 -11.33
N ALA A 35 41.85 8.84 -12.06
CA ALA A 35 42.14 8.09 -13.28
C ALA A 35 42.37 6.60 -13.01
N LEU A 36 43.01 6.24 -11.89
CA LEU A 36 43.22 4.85 -11.47
C LEU A 36 41.90 4.19 -11.06
N VAL A 37 41.04 4.88 -10.30
CA VAL A 37 39.69 4.41 -9.98
C VAL A 37 38.85 4.25 -11.25
N PHE A 38 39.00 5.17 -12.21
CA PHE A 38 38.33 5.11 -13.51
C PHE A 38 38.82 3.91 -14.35
N MET A 39 40.14 3.70 -14.43
CA MET A 39 40.77 2.59 -15.15
C MET A 39 40.47 1.22 -14.51
N LEU A 40 40.52 1.13 -13.18
CA LEU A 40 40.16 -0.09 -12.44
C LEU A 40 38.70 -0.45 -12.68
N GLY A 41 37.77 0.50 -12.62
CA GLY A 41 36.38 0.15 -12.87
C GLY A 41 36.04 -0.18 -14.32
N PHE A 42 36.79 0.34 -15.30
CA PHE A 42 36.66 -0.07 -16.71
C PHE A 42 37.21 -1.48 -16.96
N ARG A 43 38.32 -1.83 -16.31
CA ARG A 43 39.00 -3.13 -16.50
C ARG A 43 38.38 -4.27 -15.70
N SER A 44 37.69 -3.95 -14.60
CA SER A 44 37.10 -4.93 -13.67
C SER A 44 35.59 -5.13 -13.83
N GLY A 45 34.94 -4.48 -14.81
CA GLY A 45 33.48 -4.55 -14.95
C GLY A 45 32.72 -4.02 -13.73
N ILE A 46 33.36 -3.13 -12.94
CA ILE A 46 32.78 -2.61 -11.71
C ILE A 46 31.56 -1.77 -12.08
N ASN A 47 30.41 -2.15 -11.55
CA ASN A 47 29.22 -1.32 -11.61
C ASN A 47 29.44 -0.07 -10.74
N PHE A 48 30.06 0.97 -11.30
CA PHE A 48 30.35 2.24 -10.62
C PHE A 48 29.12 2.80 -9.91
N GLU A 49 27.93 2.66 -10.51
CA GLU A 49 26.66 3.03 -9.90
C GLU A 49 26.47 2.34 -8.54
N GLY A 50 26.66 1.01 -8.50
CA GLY A 50 26.56 0.21 -7.27
C GLY A 50 27.68 0.49 -6.26
N LEU A 51 28.90 0.80 -6.72
CA LEU A 51 29.99 1.23 -5.84
C LEU A 51 29.65 2.54 -5.12
N PHE A 52 29.19 3.55 -5.87
CA PHE A 52 28.80 4.83 -5.27
C PHE A 52 27.57 4.71 -4.37
N ASP A 53 26.61 3.83 -4.70
CA ASP A 53 25.48 3.54 -3.81
C ASP A 53 25.91 2.88 -2.50
N THR A 54 26.88 1.97 -2.55
CA THR A 54 27.46 1.32 -1.37
C THR A 54 28.21 2.32 -0.49
N LEU A 55 28.91 3.28 -1.11
CA LEU A 55 29.62 4.36 -0.41
C LEU A 55 28.70 5.51 0.01
N HIS A 56 27.39 5.40 -0.16
CA HIS A 56 26.41 6.46 0.12
C HIS A 56 26.64 7.78 -0.63
N ILE A 57 27.38 7.76 -1.75
CA ILE A 57 27.63 8.92 -2.63
C ILE A 57 26.49 9.03 -3.65
N HIS A 58 25.28 9.20 -3.14
CA HIS A 58 24.05 9.08 -3.93
C HIS A 58 23.92 10.13 -5.05
N TRP A 59 24.54 11.30 -4.92
CA TRP A 59 24.47 12.31 -5.99
C TRP A 59 25.17 11.80 -7.27
N VAL A 60 26.29 11.08 -7.13
CA VAL A 60 27.09 10.59 -8.26
C VAL A 60 26.34 9.46 -8.95
N SER A 61 25.84 8.48 -8.18
CA SER A 61 25.03 7.40 -8.74
C SER A 61 23.73 7.90 -9.36
N ASN A 62 23.06 8.91 -8.78
CA ASN A 62 21.90 9.56 -9.40
C ASN A 62 22.26 10.25 -10.74
N LYS A 63 23.41 10.92 -10.82
CA LYS A 63 23.89 11.54 -12.07
C LYS A 63 24.16 10.48 -13.14
N ILE A 64 24.82 9.38 -12.77
CA ILE A 64 25.05 8.23 -13.67
C ILE A 64 23.72 7.65 -14.19
N ARG A 65 22.71 7.47 -13.32
CA ARG A 65 21.39 6.96 -13.74
C ARG A 65 20.69 7.92 -14.69
N LYS A 66 20.65 9.23 -14.40
CA LYS A 66 20.08 10.23 -15.31
C LYS A 66 20.79 10.26 -16.67
N THR A 67 22.11 10.12 -16.69
CA THR A 67 22.85 10.01 -17.95
C THR A 67 22.46 8.73 -18.70
N LYS A 68 22.33 7.58 -18.01
CA LYS A 68 21.85 6.32 -18.62
C LYS A 68 20.41 6.42 -19.14
N GLU A 69 19.53 7.17 -18.49
CA GLU A 69 18.15 7.42 -18.95
C GLU A 69 18.12 8.11 -20.32
N LEU A 70 19.06 9.02 -20.62
CA LEU A 70 19.15 9.71 -21.92
C LEU A 70 19.43 8.75 -23.09
N PHE A 71 20.00 7.57 -22.81
CA PHE A 71 20.28 6.54 -23.81
C PHE A 71 19.14 5.52 -23.94
N GLN A 72 18.06 5.64 -23.16
CA GLN A 72 16.91 4.75 -23.26
C GLN A 72 15.92 5.22 -24.33
N THR A 73 15.25 4.27 -24.97
CA THR A 73 14.14 4.59 -25.88
C THR A 73 12.93 5.06 -25.08
N LYS A 74 12.04 5.83 -25.73
CA LYS A 74 10.77 6.26 -25.12
C LYS A 74 9.95 5.08 -24.59
N SER A 75 9.92 3.97 -25.33
CA SER A 75 9.22 2.74 -24.91
C SER A 75 9.81 2.12 -23.63
N GLN A 76 11.14 2.09 -23.49
CA GLN A 76 11.79 1.59 -22.27
C GLN A 76 11.53 2.49 -21.06
N ILE A 77 11.52 3.80 -21.25
CA ILE A 77 11.19 4.77 -20.19
C ILE A 77 9.72 4.61 -19.79
N GLN A 78 8.81 4.46 -20.76
CA GLN A 78 7.39 4.28 -20.49
C GLN A 78 7.14 2.98 -19.71
N LYS A 79 7.71 1.86 -20.15
CA LYS A 79 7.57 0.56 -19.46
C LYS A 79 8.01 0.64 -17.98
N GLN A 80 9.10 1.34 -17.68
CA GLN A 80 9.55 1.55 -16.30
C GLN A 80 8.61 2.48 -15.52
N THR A 81 8.07 3.50 -16.18
CA THR A 81 7.13 4.46 -15.57
C THR A 81 5.82 3.78 -15.23
N ASP A 82 5.22 3.06 -16.17
CA ASP A 82 3.97 2.31 -15.98
C ASP A 82 4.09 1.31 -14.84
N TRP A 83 5.23 0.61 -14.75
CA TRP A 83 5.47 -0.35 -13.68
C TRP A 83 5.54 0.34 -12.30
N ILE A 84 6.22 1.48 -12.20
CA ILE A 84 6.31 2.26 -10.94
C ILE A 84 4.93 2.78 -10.54
N GLU A 85 4.19 3.33 -11.49
CA GLU A 85 2.85 3.87 -11.26
C GLU A 85 1.88 2.78 -10.79
N GLU A 86 1.91 1.60 -11.41
CA GLU A 86 1.10 0.44 -10.99
C GLU A 86 1.51 -0.03 -9.59
N TRP A 87 2.80 -0.07 -9.27
CA TRP A 87 3.26 -0.46 -7.93
C TRP A 87 2.72 0.50 -6.86
N GLU A 88 2.89 1.81 -7.08
CA GLU A 88 2.40 2.84 -6.16
C GLU A 88 0.87 2.86 -6.06
N TYR A 89 0.18 2.55 -7.15
CA TYR A 89 -1.27 2.36 -7.17
C TYR A 89 -1.69 1.19 -6.28
N LEU A 90 -1.05 0.03 -6.41
CA LEU A 90 -1.34 -1.15 -5.58
C LEU A 90 -1.03 -0.91 -4.10
N ASP A 91 0.03 -0.16 -3.77
CA ASP A 91 0.34 0.25 -2.39
C ASP A 91 -0.78 1.12 -1.78
N LYS A 92 -1.25 2.13 -2.53
CA LYS A 92 -2.39 2.97 -2.11
C LYS A 92 -3.67 2.16 -1.96
N GLN A 93 -3.93 1.22 -2.88
CA GLN A 93 -5.06 0.30 -2.80
C GLN A 93 -5.02 -0.58 -1.55
N ARG A 94 -3.85 -1.13 -1.24
CA ARG A 94 -3.67 -1.95 -0.04
C ARG A 94 -3.97 -1.13 1.21
N GLU A 95 -3.43 0.09 1.33
CA GLU A 95 -3.70 0.96 2.49
C GLU A 95 -5.18 1.28 2.65
N TYR A 96 -5.84 1.59 1.53
CA TYR A 96 -7.27 1.86 1.47
C TYR A 96 -8.13 0.68 1.95
N LEU A 97 -7.88 -0.50 1.39
CA LEU A 97 -8.60 -1.72 1.75
C LEU A 97 -8.30 -2.17 3.17
N ARG A 98 -7.08 -1.97 3.70
CA ARG A 98 -6.78 -2.26 5.11
C ARG A 98 -7.59 -1.39 6.06
N GLN A 99 -7.75 -0.10 5.74
CA GLN A 99 -8.58 0.79 6.55
C GLN A 99 -10.07 0.43 6.45
N ARG A 100 -10.55 0.02 5.27
CA ARG A 100 -11.90 -0.54 5.11
C ARG A 100 -12.11 -1.77 5.98
N ASP A 101 -11.18 -2.71 5.90
CA ASP A 101 -11.25 -3.98 6.61
C ASP A 101 -11.28 -3.77 8.13
N TYR A 102 -10.43 -2.86 8.63
CA TYR A 102 -10.46 -2.42 10.03
C TYR A 102 -11.80 -1.77 10.39
N PHE A 103 -12.30 -0.85 9.56
CA PHE A 103 -13.61 -0.22 9.77
C PHE A 103 -14.74 -1.25 9.86
N LEU A 104 -14.82 -2.21 8.93
CA LEU A 104 -15.86 -3.23 8.92
C LEU A 104 -15.76 -4.13 10.16
N ARG A 105 -14.56 -4.61 10.50
CA ARG A 105 -14.35 -5.47 11.68
C ARG A 105 -14.75 -4.78 12.98
N GLU A 106 -14.29 -3.55 13.20
CA GLU A 106 -14.59 -2.81 14.42
C GLU A 106 -16.05 -2.41 14.52
N THR A 107 -16.67 -2.02 13.39
CA THR A 107 -18.09 -1.65 13.38
C THR A 107 -18.96 -2.87 13.61
N PHE A 108 -18.60 -4.02 13.03
CA PHE A 108 -19.26 -5.29 13.30
C PHE A 108 -19.23 -5.64 14.80
N LEU A 109 -18.05 -5.60 15.43
CA LEU A 109 -17.94 -5.91 16.86
C LEU A 109 -18.77 -4.96 17.73
N ASP A 110 -18.75 -3.67 17.42
CA ASP A 110 -19.53 -2.64 18.13
C ASP A 110 -21.05 -2.83 17.96
N TYR A 111 -21.50 -3.22 16.76
CA TYR A 111 -22.93 -3.38 16.44
C TYR A 111 -23.47 -4.73 16.95
N ALA A 112 -22.68 -5.80 16.86
CA ALA A 112 -23.00 -7.11 17.46
C ALA A 112 -23.19 -6.97 18.98
N ALA A 113 -22.32 -6.21 19.65
CA ALA A 113 -22.43 -5.96 21.08
C ALA A 113 -23.69 -5.16 21.47
N LYS A 114 -24.31 -4.47 20.52
CA LYS A 114 -25.50 -3.62 20.72
C LYS A 114 -26.78 -4.22 20.13
N ASP A 115 -26.71 -5.41 19.56
CA ASP A 115 -27.82 -6.06 18.84
C ASP A 115 -28.39 -5.19 17.70
N LYS A 116 -27.50 -4.59 16.91
CA LYS A 116 -27.82 -3.62 15.84
C LYS A 116 -27.26 -4.04 14.47
N LEU A 117 -27.03 -5.33 14.24
CA LEU A 117 -26.33 -5.79 13.03
C LEU A 117 -27.08 -5.46 11.73
N ASP A 118 -28.40 -5.37 11.78
CA ASP A 118 -29.26 -4.93 10.67
C ASP A 118 -28.99 -3.49 10.21
N GLU A 119 -28.46 -2.63 11.08
CA GLU A 119 -28.06 -1.26 10.75
C GLU A 119 -26.75 -1.18 9.92
N LEU A 120 -26.00 -2.30 9.75
CA LEU A 120 -24.72 -2.32 9.03
C LEU A 120 -24.85 -2.17 7.51
N ASP A 121 -25.95 -2.65 6.93
CA ASP A 121 -26.13 -2.73 5.48
C ASP A 121 -26.09 -1.36 4.79
N GLY A 122 -26.40 -0.29 5.52
CA GLY A 122 -26.38 1.09 5.04
C GLY A 122 -25.06 1.86 5.24
N LEU A 123 -24.12 1.31 6.02
CA LEU A 123 -22.90 2.04 6.41
C LEU A 123 -21.79 1.98 5.37
N ASP A 124 -21.69 0.90 4.61
CA ASP A 124 -20.74 0.74 3.51
C ASP A 124 -21.49 0.38 2.24
N ASN A 125 -21.54 1.29 1.27
CA ASN A 125 -22.24 1.05 0.01
C ASN A 125 -21.44 0.21 -1.00
N TYR A 126 -20.25 -0.27 -0.62
CA TYR A 126 -19.39 -1.05 -1.49
C TYR A 126 -19.45 -2.55 -1.22
N GLY A 127 -19.39 -3.33 -2.29
CA GLY A 127 -19.45 -4.79 -2.26
C GLY A 127 -20.85 -5.34 -1.96
N PRO A 128 -20.93 -6.59 -1.47
CA PRO A 128 -22.21 -7.25 -1.12
C PRO A 128 -23.03 -6.46 -0.10
N LYS A 129 -24.35 -6.68 -0.06
CA LYS A 129 -25.23 -6.02 0.92
C LYS A 129 -25.05 -6.57 2.33
N LEU A 130 -25.10 -7.89 2.48
CA LEU A 130 -25.00 -8.58 3.76
C LEU A 130 -23.62 -8.36 4.40
N TRP A 131 -23.60 -8.10 5.70
CA TRP A 131 -22.37 -7.75 6.42
C TRP A 131 -21.35 -8.90 6.46
N GLU A 132 -21.78 -10.17 6.52
CA GLU A 132 -20.91 -11.35 6.47
C GLU A 132 -20.13 -11.38 5.15
N ASP A 133 -20.87 -11.17 4.06
CA ASP A 133 -20.32 -11.14 2.71
C ASP A 133 -19.40 -9.93 2.51
N LYS A 134 -19.67 -8.79 3.16
CA LYS A 134 -18.76 -7.62 3.14
C LYS A 134 -17.41 -7.91 3.78
N LEU A 135 -17.38 -8.60 4.93
CA LEU A 135 -16.13 -8.98 5.59
C LEU A 135 -15.35 -9.99 4.74
N ALA A 136 -16.03 -10.97 4.14
CA ALA A 136 -15.41 -11.93 3.23
C ALA A 136 -14.85 -11.24 1.97
N ASP A 137 -15.62 -10.35 1.34
CA ASP A 137 -15.21 -9.53 0.19
C ASP A 137 -13.97 -8.68 0.51
N SER A 138 -13.96 -8.01 1.68
CA SER A 138 -12.82 -7.20 2.13
C SER A 138 -11.52 -8.01 2.20
N LYS A 139 -11.58 -9.19 2.85
CA LYS A 139 -10.42 -10.10 2.96
C LYS A 139 -9.98 -10.62 1.59
N ALA A 140 -10.92 -10.99 0.73
CA ALA A 140 -10.62 -11.48 -0.61
C ALA A 140 -9.93 -10.42 -1.48
N ARG A 141 -10.37 -9.15 -1.39
CA ARG A 141 -9.72 -8.03 -2.10
C ARG A 141 -8.31 -7.76 -1.59
N LEU A 142 -8.10 -7.78 -0.28
CA LEU A 142 -6.76 -7.65 0.31
C LEU A 142 -5.82 -8.77 -0.17
N TRP A 143 -6.32 -10.00 -0.22
CA TRP A 143 -5.57 -11.14 -0.76
C TRP A 143 -5.25 -10.94 -2.25
N LEU A 144 -6.22 -10.52 -3.07
CA LEU A 144 -6.01 -10.29 -4.50
C LEU A 144 -4.96 -9.18 -4.76
N ILE A 145 -5.02 -8.07 -4.01
CA ILE A 145 -4.00 -7.02 -4.12
C ILE A 145 -2.62 -7.55 -3.75
N LYS A 146 -2.51 -8.43 -2.75
CA LYS A 146 -1.25 -9.09 -2.39
C LYS A 146 -0.73 -9.98 -3.54
N GLN A 147 -1.61 -10.72 -4.22
CA GLN A 147 -1.23 -11.51 -5.40
C GLN A 147 -0.76 -10.63 -6.55
N LYS A 148 -1.51 -9.57 -6.87
CA LYS A 148 -1.12 -8.59 -7.91
C LYS A 148 0.24 -7.96 -7.64
N HIS A 149 0.52 -7.60 -6.38
CA HIS A 149 1.85 -7.15 -5.95
C HIS A 149 2.93 -8.21 -6.22
N GLY A 150 2.65 -9.46 -5.85
CA GLY A 150 3.55 -10.59 -6.11
C GLY A 150 3.84 -10.81 -7.60
N ASP A 151 2.83 -10.69 -8.47
CA ASP A 151 2.98 -10.85 -9.90
C ASP A 151 3.67 -9.64 -10.56
N LEU A 152 3.37 -8.43 -10.10
CA LEU A 152 4.04 -7.22 -10.55
C LEU A 152 5.54 -7.23 -10.17
N ALA A 153 5.88 -7.77 -8.99
CA ALA A 153 7.27 -7.93 -8.57
C ALA A 153 8.06 -8.85 -9.52
N LYS A 154 7.42 -9.90 -10.06
CA LYS A 154 8.06 -10.83 -11.02
C LYS A 154 8.28 -10.19 -12.39
N SER A 155 7.44 -9.23 -12.78
CA SER A 155 7.50 -8.55 -14.10
C SER A 155 8.29 -7.25 -14.10
N ARG A 156 9.04 -6.97 -13.03
CA ARG A 156 9.81 -5.73 -12.87
C ARG A 156 10.79 -5.51 -14.03
N PRO A 157 10.65 -4.41 -14.79
CA PRO A 157 11.57 -4.10 -15.87
C PRO A 157 12.93 -3.69 -15.31
N GLU A 158 13.98 -3.97 -16.08
CA GLU A 158 15.30 -3.42 -15.79
C GLU A 158 15.43 -2.00 -16.33
N GLY A 159 16.21 -1.18 -15.62
CA GLY A 159 16.61 0.13 -16.12
C GLY A 159 16.97 1.12 -15.01
N PRO A 160 17.61 2.25 -15.38
CA PRO A 160 18.08 3.26 -14.44
C PRO A 160 16.95 3.88 -13.61
N LYS A 161 15.75 4.09 -14.18
CA LYS A 161 14.61 4.67 -13.45
C LYS A 161 14.11 3.72 -12.37
N ILE A 162 13.94 2.44 -12.69
CA ILE A 162 13.57 1.40 -11.71
C ILE A 162 14.64 1.25 -10.62
N ARG A 163 15.93 1.23 -11.00
CA ARG A 163 17.01 1.16 -10.01
C ARG A 163 17.00 2.35 -9.06
N SER A 164 16.77 3.55 -9.59
CA SER A 164 16.63 4.76 -8.77
C SER A 164 15.47 4.64 -7.79
N TRP A 165 14.32 4.14 -8.25
CA TRP A 165 13.15 3.91 -7.41
C TRP A 165 13.44 2.88 -6.31
N VAL A 166 14.03 1.72 -6.64
CA VAL A 166 14.37 0.65 -5.66
C VAL A 166 15.28 1.18 -4.56
N ILE A 167 16.30 1.96 -4.92
CA ILE A 167 17.26 2.50 -3.95
C ILE A 167 16.59 3.50 -3.01
N GLU A 168 15.71 4.35 -3.53
CA GLU A 168 14.93 5.27 -2.69
C GLU A 168 13.94 4.51 -1.80
N SER A 169 13.25 3.48 -2.31
CA SER A 169 12.40 2.61 -1.50
C SER A 169 13.17 1.94 -0.37
N ASP A 170 14.38 1.43 -0.63
CA ASP A 170 15.22 0.80 0.38
C ASP A 170 15.76 1.83 1.39
N ARG A 171 16.03 3.06 0.97
CA ARG A 171 16.36 4.16 1.87
C ARG A 171 15.19 4.48 2.80
N ILE A 172 13.97 4.54 2.27
CA ILE A 172 12.76 4.72 3.07
C ILE A 172 12.62 3.58 4.07
N LYS A 173 12.79 2.32 3.66
CA LYS A 173 12.76 1.16 4.57
C LYS A 173 13.79 1.29 5.69
N ARG A 174 15.05 1.61 5.37
CA ARG A 174 16.11 1.84 6.38
C ARG A 174 15.75 2.96 7.34
N MET A 175 15.18 4.06 6.84
CA MET A 175 14.72 5.16 7.67
C MET A 175 13.63 4.67 8.62
N VAL A 176 12.59 4.01 8.11
CA VAL A 176 11.50 3.43 8.90
C VAL A 176 12.02 2.46 9.94
N SER A 177 12.98 1.58 9.62
CA SER A 177 13.62 0.67 10.58
C SER A 177 14.38 1.42 11.68
N LYS A 178 14.99 2.57 11.36
CA LYS A 178 15.76 3.38 12.33
C LYS A 178 14.88 4.21 13.26
N ILE A 179 13.86 4.89 12.71
CA ILE A 179 13.06 5.86 13.47
C ILE A 179 11.69 5.33 13.91
N GLY A 180 11.29 4.17 13.39
CA GLY A 180 9.96 3.59 13.56
C GLY A 180 8.95 4.17 12.56
N LEU A 181 8.05 3.31 12.08
CA LEU A 181 6.96 3.72 11.19
C LEU A 181 6.08 4.86 11.76
N PRO A 182 5.75 4.90 13.06
CA PRO A 182 4.94 5.99 13.61
C PRO A 182 5.63 7.36 13.48
N ARG A 183 6.93 7.43 13.78
CA ARG A 183 7.71 8.68 13.65
C ARG A 183 7.92 9.05 12.19
N TYR A 184 8.07 8.07 11.31
CA TYR A 184 8.13 8.31 9.87
C TYR A 184 6.84 8.95 9.35
N LEU A 185 5.68 8.43 9.74
CA LEU A 185 4.38 8.99 9.39
C LEU A 185 4.07 10.32 10.08
N ALA A 186 4.72 10.64 11.20
CA ALA A 186 4.56 11.94 11.86
C ALA A 186 5.25 13.11 11.13
N GLN A 187 6.00 12.85 10.05
CA GLN A 187 6.62 13.90 9.25
C GLN A 187 5.58 14.76 8.54
N GLU A 188 5.88 16.05 8.39
CA GLU A 188 4.97 17.05 7.81
C GLU A 188 4.42 16.63 6.44
N LYS A 189 5.24 15.97 5.60
CA LYS A 189 4.84 15.49 4.28
C LYS A 189 3.65 14.51 4.30
N PHE A 190 3.40 13.82 5.41
CA PHE A 190 2.26 12.91 5.58
C PHE A 190 1.14 13.54 6.42
N VAL A 191 1.51 14.33 7.43
CA VAL A 191 0.56 15.02 8.31
C VAL A 191 -0.21 16.10 7.57
N LYS A 192 0.47 16.90 6.74
CA LYS A 192 -0.11 18.04 6.03
C LYS A 192 -1.28 17.63 5.12
N PRO A 193 -1.17 16.62 4.23
CA PRO A 193 -2.31 16.16 3.44
C PRO A 193 -3.49 15.70 4.31
N CYS A 194 -3.22 15.01 5.42
CA CYS A 194 -4.30 14.58 6.33
C CYS A 194 -4.99 15.79 6.98
N LYS A 195 -4.24 16.84 7.35
CA LYS A 195 -4.80 18.10 7.89
C LYS A 195 -5.63 18.85 6.86
N GLU A 196 -5.10 19.06 5.66
CA GLU A 196 -5.75 19.81 4.57
C GLU A 196 -7.04 19.15 4.08
N ASN A 197 -7.20 17.84 4.29
CA ASN A 197 -8.41 17.09 3.96
C ASN A 197 -9.36 16.90 5.16
N ASP A 198 -9.25 17.74 6.20
CA ASP A 198 -10.05 17.65 7.43
C ASP A 198 -10.02 16.24 8.06
N GLY A 199 -8.87 15.56 7.99
CA GLY A 199 -8.64 14.22 8.53
C GLY A 199 -8.39 14.20 10.05
N CYS A 200 -7.98 13.06 10.60
CA CYS A 200 -7.69 12.95 12.04
C CYS A 200 -6.62 13.95 12.50
N CYS A 201 -5.64 14.28 11.66
CA CYS A 201 -4.56 15.20 12.02
C CYS A 201 -5.00 16.65 12.20
N ALA A 202 -6.10 17.08 11.56
CA ALA A 202 -6.67 18.42 11.79
C ALA A 202 -7.42 18.49 13.14
N ARG A 203 -7.96 17.35 13.59
CA ARG A 203 -8.75 17.24 14.82
C ARG A 203 -7.93 16.89 16.06
N ASP A 204 -6.69 16.49 15.86
CA ASP A 204 -5.82 15.99 16.91
C ASP A 204 -6.41 14.83 17.75
N CYS A 205 -7.20 13.94 17.13
CA CYS A 205 -7.78 12.80 17.86
C CYS A 205 -6.78 11.65 18.13
N GLY A 206 -5.50 11.82 17.78
CA GLY A 206 -4.42 10.85 18.00
C GLY A 206 -4.48 9.56 17.16
N CYS A 207 -5.49 9.41 16.28
CA CYS A 207 -5.75 8.16 15.56
C CYS A 207 -4.63 7.75 14.57
N CYS A 208 -3.90 8.73 13.99
CA CYS A 208 -2.83 8.47 13.02
C CYS A 208 -1.51 8.04 13.66
N SER A 209 -1.33 8.30 14.96
CA SER A 209 -0.09 7.98 15.69
C SER A 209 -0.15 6.64 16.42
N LYS A 210 -1.32 6.00 16.44
CA LYS A 210 -1.57 4.72 17.13
C LYS A 210 -1.60 3.56 16.13
N PRO A 211 -1.30 2.33 16.58
CA PRO A 211 -1.60 1.12 15.81
C PRO A 211 -3.07 1.12 15.38
N ARG A 212 -3.31 0.86 14.10
CA ARG A 212 -4.67 0.70 13.56
C ARG A 212 -5.10 -0.76 13.54
N ASP A 213 -4.18 -1.66 13.29
CA ASP A 213 -4.47 -3.09 13.18
C ASP A 213 -3.19 -3.89 13.43
N VAL A 214 -3.34 -5.15 13.79
CA VAL A 214 -2.24 -6.10 13.90
C VAL A 214 -2.61 -7.33 13.11
N THR A 215 -1.80 -7.67 12.10
CA THR A 215 -2.03 -8.88 11.31
C THR A 215 -1.81 -10.14 12.16
N PRO A 216 -2.35 -11.32 11.76
CA PRO A 216 -2.04 -12.58 12.43
C PRO A 216 -0.55 -12.91 12.51
N SER A 217 0.26 -12.40 11.57
CA SER A 217 1.72 -12.53 11.57
C SER A 217 2.43 -11.52 12.50
N GLY A 218 1.70 -10.69 13.24
CA GLY A 218 2.27 -9.69 14.16
C GLY A 218 2.68 -8.37 13.51
N GLU A 219 2.47 -8.17 12.20
CA GLU A 219 2.72 -6.89 11.53
C GLU A 219 1.75 -5.83 12.06
N VAL A 220 2.29 -4.79 12.70
CA VAL A 220 1.54 -3.65 13.19
C VAL A 220 1.30 -2.64 12.07
N PHE A 221 0.03 -2.29 11.84
CA PHE A 221 -0.38 -1.34 10.82
C PHE A 221 -0.46 0.07 11.40
N TYR A 222 0.28 1.00 10.78
CA TYR A 222 0.15 2.44 11.01
C TYR A 222 -0.16 3.12 9.68
N ALA A 223 -1.05 4.11 9.70
CA ALA A 223 -1.45 4.84 8.51
C ALA A 223 -2.10 6.19 8.84
N HIS A 224 -2.01 7.14 7.91
CA HIS A 224 -2.88 8.32 7.92
C HIS A 224 -4.26 7.97 7.39
N CYS A 225 -5.24 8.84 7.60
CA CYS A 225 -6.61 8.55 7.20
C CYS A 225 -6.78 8.49 5.68
N THR A 226 -7.50 7.48 5.20
CA THR A 226 -8.21 7.53 3.92
C THR A 226 -9.66 7.98 4.14
N SER A 227 -10.49 8.03 3.08
CA SER A 227 -11.95 8.18 3.27
C SER A 227 -12.55 7.10 4.17
N LEU A 228 -11.92 5.92 4.22
CA LEU A 228 -12.41 4.75 4.93
C LEU A 228 -11.87 4.61 6.36
N CYS A 229 -11.25 5.67 6.88
CA CYS A 229 -10.86 5.68 8.28
C CYS A 229 -12.10 5.65 9.20
N LEU A 230 -12.22 4.63 10.05
CA LEU A 230 -13.30 4.49 11.04
C LEU A 230 -13.59 5.78 11.84
N CYS A 231 -12.55 6.45 12.34
CA CYS A 231 -12.71 7.71 13.09
C CYS A 231 -13.32 8.83 12.22
N CYS A 232 -12.87 8.94 10.96
CA CYS A 232 -13.46 9.90 10.02
C CYS A 232 -14.90 9.54 9.67
N ILE A 233 -15.21 8.26 9.50
CA ILE A 233 -16.56 7.76 9.19
C ILE A 233 -17.51 8.06 10.34
N ARG A 234 -17.15 7.69 11.58
CA ARG A 234 -17.95 7.96 12.78
C ARG A 234 -18.28 9.45 12.94
N ARG A 235 -17.33 10.33 12.59
CA ARG A 235 -17.59 11.78 12.60
C ARG A 235 -18.54 12.23 11.51
N ARG A 236 -18.42 11.68 10.30
CA ARG A 236 -19.29 12.05 9.16
C ARG A 236 -20.69 11.43 9.27
N GLY A 237 -20.84 10.32 9.98
CA GLY A 237 -22.09 9.58 10.16
C GLY A 237 -22.43 8.62 9.02
N PHE A 238 -21.67 8.59 7.93
CA PHE A 238 -21.87 7.68 6.80
C PHE A 238 -20.57 7.47 6.00
N VAL A 239 -20.48 6.35 5.28
CA VAL A 239 -19.49 6.15 4.21
C VAL A 239 -20.16 6.46 2.88
N ARG A 240 -19.70 7.49 2.16
CA ARG A 240 -20.06 7.67 0.76
C ARG A 240 -18.85 7.35 -0.09
N LEU A 241 -18.81 6.13 -0.63
CA LEU A 241 -17.91 5.80 -1.72
C LEU A 241 -18.54 6.35 -3.00
N VAL A 242 -18.32 7.64 -3.24
CA VAL A 242 -18.64 8.24 -4.54
C VAL A 242 -17.59 7.73 -5.53
N PRO A 243 -17.96 7.16 -6.70
CA PRO A 243 -17.02 6.98 -7.80
C PRO A 243 -16.45 8.36 -8.14
N THR A 244 -15.19 8.60 -7.80
CA THR A 244 -14.62 9.94 -7.75
C THR A 244 -14.48 10.53 -9.15
N TRP A 245 -15.34 11.49 -9.48
CA TRP A 245 -15.11 12.50 -10.53
C TRP A 245 -14.38 13.74 -9.99
N ARG A 246 -13.78 13.70 -8.79
CA ARG A 246 -12.90 14.77 -8.28
C ARG A 246 -11.58 14.20 -7.76
N ASN A 247 -10.49 14.79 -8.25
CA ASN A 247 -9.11 14.51 -7.85
C ASN A 247 -8.88 14.89 -6.38
N ILE A 248 -9.04 13.92 -5.47
CA ILE A 248 -8.44 13.99 -4.14
C ILE A 248 -7.13 13.20 -4.22
N PRO A 249 -5.95 13.83 -4.05
CA PRO A 249 -4.68 13.13 -4.07
C PRO A 249 -4.67 12.00 -3.03
N GLY A 250 -4.45 10.76 -3.47
CA GLY A 250 -4.49 9.57 -2.60
C GLY A 250 -5.79 8.77 -2.64
N PHE A 251 -6.81 9.20 -3.39
CA PHE A 251 -7.97 8.36 -3.69
C PHE A 251 -7.70 7.51 -4.91
N VAL A 252 -7.91 6.22 -4.76
CA VAL A 252 -7.83 5.29 -5.86
C VAL A 252 -9.17 5.19 -6.56
N ARG A 253 -9.14 5.31 -7.89
CA ARG A 253 -10.23 4.89 -8.76
C ARG A 253 -10.37 3.37 -8.66
N LEU A 254 -11.41 2.89 -7.98
CA LEU A 254 -11.80 1.48 -8.04
C LEU A 254 -12.38 1.24 -9.43
N THR A 255 -11.54 0.85 -10.38
CA THR A 255 -12.00 0.47 -11.73
C THR A 255 -12.55 -0.96 -11.69
N GLY A 256 -13.85 -1.08 -11.97
CA GLY A 256 -14.55 -2.35 -12.19
C GLY A 256 -15.16 -2.96 -10.94
N GLU A 257 -16.40 -2.57 -10.63
CA GLU A 257 -17.18 -3.12 -9.51
C GLU A 257 -17.49 -4.63 -9.68
N ASP A 258 -17.40 -5.20 -10.89
CA ASP A 258 -17.85 -6.58 -11.13
C ASP A 258 -16.74 -7.62 -11.35
N ARG A 259 -15.57 -7.23 -11.88
CA ARG A 259 -14.53 -8.21 -12.25
C ARG A 259 -13.81 -8.80 -11.03
N ILE A 260 -13.46 -7.96 -10.05
CA ILE A 260 -12.72 -8.38 -8.85
C ILE A 260 -13.59 -9.28 -7.96
N ALA A 261 -14.89 -8.98 -7.83
CA ALA A 261 -15.82 -9.79 -7.07
C ALA A 261 -16.06 -11.17 -7.74
N GLN A 262 -16.18 -11.22 -9.08
CA GLN A 262 -16.29 -12.48 -9.81
C GLN A 262 -15.02 -13.33 -9.76
N GLU A 263 -13.84 -12.72 -9.82
CA GLU A 263 -12.56 -13.44 -9.69
C GLU A 263 -12.34 -13.94 -8.25
N ALA A 264 -12.71 -13.14 -7.24
CA ALA A 264 -12.60 -13.51 -5.83
C ALA A 264 -13.48 -14.72 -5.45
N ARG A 265 -14.68 -14.86 -6.03
CA ARG A 265 -15.58 -16.01 -5.79
C ARG A 265 -14.94 -17.37 -6.09
N LYS A 266 -13.97 -17.43 -7.01
CA LYS A 266 -13.24 -18.66 -7.35
C LYS A 266 -12.27 -19.13 -6.26
N TYR A 267 -11.95 -18.26 -5.30
CA TYR A 267 -10.98 -18.50 -4.24
C TYR A 267 -11.60 -18.45 -2.84
N LEU A 268 -12.91 -18.19 -2.74
CA LEU A 268 -13.66 -18.37 -1.50
C LEU A 268 -13.92 -19.88 -1.33
N PRO A 269 -13.71 -20.46 -0.15
CA PRO A 269 -14.13 -21.84 0.10
C PRO A 269 -15.65 -21.95 -0.15
N GLU A 270 -16.07 -23.02 -0.82
CA GLU A 270 -17.48 -23.30 -1.03
C GLU A 270 -18.17 -23.34 0.34
N ASN A 271 -19.15 -22.47 0.53
CA ASN A 271 -19.90 -22.39 1.77
C ASN A 271 -20.68 -23.72 1.92
N PRO A 272 -20.48 -24.51 2.99
CA PRO A 272 -21.23 -25.75 3.18
C PRO A 272 -22.73 -25.54 3.46
N ALA A 273 -23.23 -24.31 3.44
CA ALA A 273 -24.60 -23.95 3.72
C ALA A 273 -25.36 -23.41 2.49
N VAL A 274 -25.37 -24.15 1.37
CA VAL A 274 -26.50 -24.10 0.43
C VAL A 274 -26.72 -25.52 -0.10
N GLN A 275 -27.43 -26.36 0.67
CA GLN A 275 -28.13 -27.46 0.04
C GLN A 275 -29.34 -26.87 -0.70
N PRO A 276 -29.52 -27.17 -2.00
CA PRO A 276 -30.69 -26.73 -2.74
C PRO A 276 -31.90 -27.51 -2.22
N THR A 277 -32.76 -26.86 -1.44
CA THR A 277 -34.10 -27.38 -1.19
C THR A 277 -34.89 -27.35 -2.50
N GLY A 278 -35.01 -28.54 -3.08
CA GLY A 278 -36.12 -29.05 -3.89
C GLY A 278 -36.95 -28.07 -4.73
N LYS A 279 -36.68 -28.09 -6.05
CA LYS A 279 -37.66 -28.11 -7.16
C LYS A 279 -39.05 -27.52 -6.88
N GLU A 280 -39.26 -26.27 -7.31
CA GLU A 280 -40.54 -25.88 -7.90
C GLU A 280 -40.38 -25.87 -9.43
N LYS A 281 -41.08 -26.81 -10.09
CA LYS A 281 -41.24 -26.80 -11.53
C LYS A 281 -42.26 -25.71 -11.86
N GLU A 282 -41.81 -24.69 -12.58
CA GLU A 282 -42.67 -23.90 -13.45
C GLU A 282 -43.43 -24.85 -14.39
N LYS A 283 -44.76 -24.73 -14.39
CA LYS A 283 -45.58 -25.19 -15.52
C LYS A 283 -46.35 -23.99 -16.03
N GLU A 284 -45.76 -23.39 -17.03
CA GLU A 284 -46.35 -22.47 -17.99
C GLU A 284 -47.60 -23.13 -18.62
N THR A 285 -48.75 -22.47 -18.51
CA THR A 285 -49.91 -22.76 -19.39
C THR A 285 -50.58 -21.46 -19.80
N SER A 286 -50.32 -21.07 -21.04
CA SER A 286 -51.11 -20.16 -21.86
C SER A 286 -52.31 -20.90 -22.45
N SER A 287 -53.45 -20.20 -22.50
CA SER A 287 -54.59 -20.33 -23.44
C SER A 287 -55.27 -21.71 -23.62
N HIS A 288 -56.50 -21.86 -23.10
CA HIS A 288 -57.71 -21.94 -23.95
C HIS A 288 -59.00 -22.01 -23.12
N GLN A 289 -60.08 -21.67 -23.81
CA GLN A 289 -61.39 -21.24 -23.38
C GLN A 289 -62.40 -22.41 -23.33
N ALA A 290 -63.37 -22.30 -22.42
CA ALA A 290 -64.72 -22.89 -22.40
C ALA A 290 -64.90 -24.42 -22.41
N GLN A 291 -65.58 -24.94 -21.37
CA GLN A 291 -66.94 -25.48 -21.54
C GLN A 291 -67.67 -25.69 -20.21
N VAL A 292 -68.97 -25.45 -20.27
CA VAL A 292 -70.03 -25.56 -19.27
C VAL A 292 -70.56 -27.00 -19.23
N GLN A 293 -70.90 -27.50 -18.04
CA GLN A 293 -72.00 -28.45 -17.71
C GLN A 293 -71.86 -28.75 -16.20
N ASP A 294 -72.66 -28.15 -15.32
CA ASP A 294 -74.08 -28.44 -15.02
C ASP A 294 -74.35 -29.93 -14.79
N PHE A 295 -74.54 -30.31 -13.53
CA PHE A 295 -75.52 -31.29 -13.04
C PHE A 295 -75.59 -31.16 -11.51
N GLY A 296 -76.74 -30.71 -11.01
CA GLY A 296 -77.06 -30.67 -9.59
C GLY A 296 -77.68 -31.97 -9.07
N GLU A 297 -77.79 -32.07 -7.74
CA GLU A 297 -78.86 -32.70 -6.93
C GLU A 297 -78.38 -32.61 -5.45
N THR A 298 -78.93 -31.70 -4.64
CA THR A 298 -80.11 -31.84 -3.73
C THR A 298 -79.92 -32.73 -2.50
N GLY A 299 -80.41 -32.24 -1.35
CA GLY A 299 -80.53 -32.94 -0.06
C GLY A 299 -79.71 -32.28 1.05
N ASP A 300 -80.11 -31.14 1.62
CA ASP A 300 -81.15 -30.94 2.64
C ASP A 300 -80.79 -31.49 4.03
N GLY A 301 -80.88 -30.65 5.07
CA GLY A 301 -80.69 -31.06 6.47
C GLY A 301 -80.03 -30.05 7.43
N SER A 302 -80.81 -29.06 7.89
CA SER A 302 -80.86 -28.45 9.24
C SER A 302 -79.59 -28.49 10.14
N VAL A 303 -78.94 -27.36 10.46
CA VAL A 303 -79.21 -26.48 11.62
C VAL A 303 -79.43 -27.26 12.93
N ASP A 304 -78.46 -27.26 13.85
CA ASP A 304 -78.54 -26.39 15.04
C ASP A 304 -77.29 -26.37 15.94
N ASN A 305 -77.18 -25.25 16.65
CA ASN A 305 -76.10 -24.77 17.52
C ASN A 305 -76.02 -25.48 18.88
N LYS A 306 -74.82 -25.64 19.45
CA LYS A 306 -74.26 -24.76 20.52
C LYS A 306 -72.98 -25.34 21.17
N PRO A 307 -72.14 -24.48 21.77
CA PRO A 307 -70.83 -24.83 22.32
C PRO A 307 -70.86 -25.07 23.83
N LEU A 308 -69.81 -25.75 24.31
CA LEU A 308 -69.24 -25.65 25.65
C LEU A 308 -67.71 -25.61 25.51
#